data_AF-A0AAW6R7F0-F1
#
_entry.id   AF-A0AAW6R7F0-F1
#
_cell.length_a   1.000
_cell.length_b   1.000
_cell.length_c   1.000
_cell.angle_alpha   90.00
_cell.angle_beta   90.00
_cell.angle_gamma   90.00
#
_symmetry.space_group_name_H-M   'P 1'
#
loop_
_entity.id
_entity.type
_entity.pdbx_description
1 polymer ?
#
loop_
_entity_poly.entity_id
_entity_poly.type
_entity_poly.pdbx_seq_one_letter_code
_entity_poly.pdbx_strand_id
1 'polypeptide(L)'
;MTTVTEILEAHPVRDDIDDAVLAACIQACAECTQACTSCADACLGESGVEHLVECIRADLDCADLCSVTERVLLRRTEASIAVVRETLEACAIACGACADECAKHADMHQHCRICADVCRRCEEACRRLLEVLG
;
A
#
# COMPACT_ATOMS: atom_id res chain seq x y z
N MET A 1 3.45 -19.07 5.49
CA MET A 1 4.17 -18.11 6.33
C MET A 1 5.08 -17.28 5.45
N THR A 2 5.08 -15.97 5.62
CA THR A 2 6.01 -15.05 4.93
C THR A 2 7.18 -14.72 5.86
N THR A 3 8.29 -14.24 5.30
CA THR A 3 9.44 -13.79 6.09
C THR A 3 9.06 -12.69 7.10
N VAL A 4 8.12 -11.81 6.74
CA VAL A 4 7.62 -10.77 7.67
C VAL A 4 6.96 -11.41 8.89
N THR A 5 6.07 -12.38 8.70
CA THR A 5 5.39 -13.06 9.82
C THR A 5 6.39 -13.77 10.73
N GLU A 6 7.38 -14.48 10.16
CA GLU A 6 8.42 -15.16 10.94
C GLU A 6 9.26 -14.19 11.77
N ILE A 7 9.62 -13.03 11.21
CA ILE A 7 10.37 -11.99 11.94
C ILE A 7 9.51 -11.37 13.04
N LEU A 8 8.21 -11.12 12.80
CA LEU A 8 7.30 -10.55 13.79
C LEU A 8 7.14 -11.48 15.00
N GLU A 9 6.94 -12.78 14.76
CA GLU A 9 6.84 -13.80 15.82
C GLU A 9 8.12 -13.92 16.66
N ALA A 10 9.28 -13.74 16.01
CA ALA A 10 10.60 -13.79 16.64
C ALA A 10 11.05 -12.45 17.24
N HIS A 11 10.28 -11.36 17.05
CA HIS A 11 10.69 -10.02 17.48
C HIS A 11 10.74 -9.92 19.02
N PRO A 12 11.81 -9.35 19.62
CA PRO A 12 11.96 -9.32 21.07
C PRO A 12 11.01 -8.34 21.77
N VAL A 13 10.56 -7.30 21.07
CA VAL A 13 9.51 -6.38 21.56
C VAL A 13 8.16 -6.97 21.20
N ARG A 14 7.30 -7.11 22.21
CA ARG A 14 5.88 -7.49 22.06
C ARG A 14 5.02 -6.32 22.53
N ASP A 15 4.13 -5.90 21.65
CA ASP A 15 3.07 -4.94 21.93
C ASP A 15 1.70 -5.66 21.81
N ASP A 16 0.61 -4.93 22.08
CA ASP A 16 -0.75 -5.51 22.03
C ASP A 16 -1.35 -5.53 20.60
N ILE A 17 -0.53 -5.28 19.56
CA ILE A 17 -0.97 -5.33 18.17
C ILE A 17 -0.96 -6.79 17.70
N ASP A 18 -2.05 -7.22 17.07
CA ASP A 18 -2.11 -8.55 16.43
C ASP A 18 -1.09 -8.64 15.28
N ASP A 19 -0.08 -9.49 15.45
CA ASP A 19 0.98 -9.72 14.47
C ASP A 19 0.42 -10.13 13.09
N ALA A 20 -0.73 -10.80 13.03
CA ALA A 20 -1.37 -11.16 11.76
C ALA A 20 -1.94 -9.93 11.03
N VAL A 21 -2.54 -8.99 11.77
CA VAL A 21 -3.06 -7.73 11.20
C VAL A 21 -1.90 -6.86 10.72
N LEU A 22 -0.84 -6.74 11.52
CA LEU A 22 0.37 -6.01 11.16
C LEU A 22 1.04 -6.61 9.92
N ALA A 23 1.24 -7.94 9.90
CA ALA A 23 1.83 -8.64 8.77
C ALA A 23 1.02 -8.46 7.49
N ALA A 24 -0.32 -8.52 7.57
CA ALA A 24 -1.20 -8.30 6.44
C ALA A 24 -1.06 -6.89 5.85
N CYS A 25 -0.99 -5.86 6.70
CA CYS A 25 -0.79 -4.48 6.25
C CYS A 25 0.57 -4.29 5.57
N ILE A 26 1.65 -4.83 6.15
CA ILE A 26 3.01 -4.77 5.56
C ILE A 26 3.02 -5.44 4.19
N GLN A 27 2.43 -6.63 4.07
CA GLN A 27 2.38 -7.37 2.81
C GLN A 27 1.57 -6.64 1.74
N ALA A 28 0.43 -6.07 2.13
CA ALA A 28 -0.40 -5.29 1.22
C ALA A 28 0.34 -4.04 0.72
N CYS A 29 1.08 -3.33 1.58
CA CYS A 29 1.91 -2.20 1.17
C CYS A 29 3.02 -2.62 0.19
N ALA A 30 3.70 -3.74 0.46
CA ALA A 30 4.76 -4.25 -0.42
C ALA A 30 4.19 -4.66 -1.80
N GLU A 31 3.07 -5.39 -1.83
CA GLU A 31 2.37 -5.78 -3.07
C GLU A 31 1.89 -4.54 -3.84
N CYS A 32 1.31 -3.56 -3.15
CA CYS A 32 0.82 -2.32 -3.74
C CYS A 32 1.95 -1.48 -4.33
N THR A 33 3.10 -1.40 -3.65
CA THR A 33 4.30 -0.73 -4.18
C THR A 33 4.70 -1.32 -5.54
N GLN A 34 4.74 -2.65 -5.64
CA GLN A 34 5.10 -3.35 -6.87
C GLN A 34 4.04 -3.15 -7.97
N ALA A 35 2.76 -3.27 -7.62
CA ALA A 35 1.65 -3.12 -8.54
C ALA A 35 1.59 -1.71 -9.14
N CYS A 36 1.64 -0.67 -8.30
CA CYS A 36 1.59 0.72 -8.74
C CYS A 36 2.83 1.09 -9.57
N THR A 37 4.03 0.68 -9.14
CA THR A 37 5.26 0.91 -9.93
C THR A 37 5.15 0.29 -11.32
N SER A 38 4.63 -0.96 -11.40
CA SER A 38 4.43 -1.65 -12.67
C SER A 38 3.30 -1.05 -13.51
N CYS A 39 2.24 -0.54 -12.87
CA CYS A 39 1.10 0.08 -13.54
C CYS A 39 1.49 1.43 -14.16
N ALA A 40 2.27 2.24 -13.46
CA ALA A 40 2.83 3.48 -13.98
C ALA A 40 3.68 3.23 -15.24
N ASP A 41 4.59 2.25 -15.21
CA ASP A 41 5.41 1.87 -16.37
C ASP A 41 4.54 1.32 -17.53
N ALA A 42 3.55 0.48 -17.23
CA ALA A 42 2.63 -0.03 -18.24
C ALA A 42 1.83 1.11 -18.89
N CYS A 43 1.29 2.05 -18.12
CA CYS A 43 0.59 3.24 -18.61
C CYS A 43 1.48 4.11 -19.50
N LEU A 44 2.77 4.25 -19.17
CA LEU A 44 3.74 4.97 -20.01
C LEU A 44 3.96 4.30 -21.38
N GLY A 45 3.71 2.99 -21.48
CA GLY A 45 3.83 2.22 -22.71
C GLY A 45 2.58 2.23 -23.62
N GLU A 46 1.45 2.76 -23.15
CA GLU A 46 0.19 2.72 -23.89
C GLU A 46 0.10 3.77 -25.01
N SER A 47 -0.59 3.42 -26.10
CA SER A 47 -0.97 4.40 -27.13
C SER A 47 -2.10 5.28 -26.59
N GLY A 48 -1.80 6.53 -26.24
CA GLY A 48 -2.74 7.45 -25.58
C GLY A 48 -2.33 7.84 -24.16
N VAL A 49 -1.03 7.78 -23.83
CA VAL A 49 -0.44 8.14 -22.53
C VAL A 49 -0.90 9.51 -22.00
N GLU A 50 -1.24 10.46 -22.87
CA GLU A 50 -1.80 11.76 -22.50
C GLU A 50 -3.10 11.66 -21.66
N HIS A 51 -3.86 10.57 -21.81
CA HIS A 51 -5.06 10.29 -21.04
C HIS A 51 -4.79 9.55 -19.73
N LEU A 52 -3.55 9.10 -19.51
CA LEU A 52 -3.13 8.32 -18.35
C LEU A 52 -2.21 9.10 -17.40
N VAL A 53 -1.96 10.39 -17.67
CA VAL A 53 -1.05 11.22 -16.86
C VAL A 53 -1.46 11.26 -15.38
N GLU A 54 -2.76 11.35 -15.10
CA GLU A 54 -3.26 11.32 -13.72
C GLU A 54 -3.08 9.95 -13.07
N CYS A 55 -3.35 8.87 -13.80
CA CYS A 55 -3.11 7.49 -13.34
C CYS A 55 -1.64 7.25 -13.02
N ILE A 56 -0.72 7.60 -13.93
CA ILE A 56 0.72 7.44 -13.73
C ILE A 56 1.18 8.20 -12.50
N ARG A 57 0.70 9.43 -12.29
CA ARG A 57 1.06 10.22 -11.11
C ARG A 57 0.53 9.58 -9.83
N ALA A 58 -0.73 9.16 -9.82
CA ALA A 58 -1.35 8.53 -8.66
C ALA A 58 -0.66 7.20 -8.31
N ASP A 59 -0.30 6.40 -9.32
CA ASP A 59 0.49 5.17 -9.18
C ASP A 59 1.84 5.46 -8.49
N LEU A 60 2.58 6.47 -8.95
CA LEU A 60 3.88 6.82 -8.38
C LEU A 60 3.76 7.35 -6.94
N ASP A 61 2.81 8.26 -6.67
CA ASP A 61 2.56 8.77 -5.32
C ASP A 61 2.15 7.62 -4.36
N CYS A 62 1.32 6.69 -4.83
CA CYS A 62 0.89 5.52 -4.08
C CYS A 62 2.05 4.55 -3.81
N ALA A 63 2.90 4.28 -4.80
CA ALA A 63 4.06 3.41 -4.65
C ALA A 63 5.04 3.95 -3.58
N ASP A 64 5.33 5.25 -3.61
CA ASP A 64 6.23 5.88 -2.65
C ASP A 64 5.66 5.82 -1.22
N LEU A 65 4.37 6.13 -1.05
CA LEU A 65 3.73 6.10 0.25
C LEU A 65 3.57 4.68 0.80
N CYS A 66 3.25 3.70 -0.05
CA CYS A 66 3.22 2.29 0.34
C CYS A 66 4.61 1.81 0.81
N SER A 67 5.66 2.14 0.06
CA SER A 67 7.05 1.77 0.38
C SER A 67 7.51 2.40 1.71
N VAL A 68 7.20 3.68 1.93
CA VAL A 68 7.50 4.34 3.21
C VAL A 68 6.73 3.67 4.35
N THR A 69 5.44 3.39 4.15
CA THR A 69 4.57 2.77 5.16
C THR A 69 5.05 1.38 5.55
N GLU A 70 5.33 0.52 4.59
CA GLU A 70 5.92 -0.80 4.80
C GLU A 70 7.17 -0.70 5.69
N ARG A 71 8.10 0.20 5.33
CA ARG A 71 9.37 0.37 6.03
C ARG A 71 9.23 0.95 7.43
N VAL A 72 8.18 1.73 7.70
CA VAL A 72 7.85 2.23 9.04
C VAL A 72 7.26 1.10 9.89
N LEU A 73 6.31 0.34 9.36
CA LEU A 73 5.65 -0.78 10.04
C LEU A 73 6.61 -1.93 10.40
N LEU A 74 7.66 -2.13 9.61
CA LEU A 74 8.71 -3.12 9.90
C LEU A 74 9.54 -2.79 11.16
N ARG A 75 9.49 -1.56 11.70
CA ARG A 75 10.31 -1.12 12.83
C ARG A 75 9.48 -1.00 14.10
N ARG A 76 9.49 -2.05 14.92
CA ARG A 76 8.70 -2.12 16.17
C ARG A 76 9.38 -1.49 17.40
N THR A 77 10.71 -1.53 17.46
CA THR A 77 11.44 -1.06 18.63
C THR A 77 11.26 0.45 18.83
N GLU A 78 10.73 0.85 19.98
CA GLU A 78 10.46 2.26 20.34
C GLU A 78 9.64 3.01 19.28
N ALA A 79 8.69 2.31 18.65
CA ALA A 79 7.85 2.88 17.61
C ALA A 79 7.05 4.08 18.13
N SER A 80 7.11 5.20 17.41
CA SER A 80 6.23 6.34 17.65
C SER A 80 4.86 6.05 17.05
N ILE A 81 3.87 5.75 17.90
CA ILE A 81 2.50 5.47 17.47
C ILE A 81 1.91 6.62 16.64
N ALA A 82 2.22 7.88 17.00
CA ALA A 82 1.78 9.04 16.22
C ALA A 82 2.32 8.99 14.78
N VAL A 83 3.61 8.68 14.61
CA VAL A 83 4.21 8.57 13.26
C VAL A 83 3.62 7.40 12.49
N VAL A 84 3.40 6.25 13.14
CA VAL A 84 2.79 5.07 12.51
C VAL A 84 1.39 5.41 11.99
N ARG A 85 0.55 6.05 12.81
CA ARG A 85 -0.82 6.42 12.45
C ARG A 85 -0.86 7.41 11.28
N GLU A 86 -0.10 8.50 11.36
CA GLU A 86 -0.07 9.50 10.27
C GLU A 86 0.46 8.90 8.95
N THR A 87 1.41 7.97 9.04
CA THR A 87 1.92 7.24 7.87
C THR A 87 0.85 6.35 7.25
N LEU A 88 0.11 5.59 8.08
CA LEU A 88 -0.99 4.74 7.63
C LEU A 88 -2.13 5.54 7.00
N GLU A 89 -2.50 6.68 7.59
CA GLU A 89 -3.53 7.58 7.03
C GLU A 89 -3.13 8.10 5.66
N ALA A 90 -1.90 8.60 5.51
CA ALA A 90 -1.39 9.05 4.23
C ALA A 90 -1.38 7.92 3.19
N CYS A 91 -0.98 6.70 3.59
CA CYS A 91 -1.00 5.53 2.73
C CYS A 91 -2.42 5.16 2.28
N ALA A 92 -3.38 5.12 3.21
CA ALA A 92 -4.77 4.79 2.91
C ALA A 92 -5.39 5.81 1.94
N ILE A 93 -5.12 7.10 2.12
CA ILE A 93 -5.58 8.16 1.22
C ILE A 93 -4.99 7.97 -0.19
N ALA A 94 -3.70 7.71 -0.30
CA ALA A 94 -3.05 7.51 -1.59
C ALA A 94 -3.53 6.24 -2.29
N CYS A 95 -3.69 5.13 -1.54
CA CYS A 95 -4.26 3.89 -2.06
C CYS A 95 -5.68 4.09 -2.58
N GLY A 96 -6.53 4.82 -1.84
CA GLY A 96 -7.89 5.10 -2.27
C GLY A 96 -7.94 5.94 -3.54
N ALA A 97 -7.15 7.01 -3.61
CA ALA A 97 -7.07 7.88 -4.79
C ALA A 97 -6.53 7.13 -6.02
N CYS A 98 -5.49 6.31 -5.84
CA CYS A 98 -4.91 5.49 -6.90
C CYS A 98 -5.91 4.43 -7.38
N ALA A 99 -6.61 3.75 -6.47
CA ALA A 99 -7.64 2.79 -6.82
C ALA A 99 -8.78 3.43 -7.63
N ASP A 100 -9.26 4.61 -7.22
CA ASP A 100 -10.30 5.36 -7.93
C ASP A 100 -9.85 5.74 -9.35
N GLU A 101 -8.62 6.19 -9.51
CA GLU A 101 -8.08 6.57 -10.82
C GLU A 101 -7.84 5.36 -11.73
N CYS A 102 -7.15 4.33 -11.25
CA CYS A 102 -6.94 3.10 -12.01
C CYS A 102 -8.27 2.45 -12.44
N ALA A 103 -9.31 2.50 -11.59
CA ALA A 103 -10.62 1.94 -11.91
C ALA A 103 -11.28 2.61 -13.13
N LYS A 104 -11.01 3.89 -13.41
CA LYS A 104 -11.52 4.58 -14.61
C LYS A 104 -11.00 3.95 -15.91
N HIS A 105 -9.85 3.29 -15.83
CA HIS A 105 -9.13 2.71 -16.98
C HIS A 105 -9.22 1.18 -17.04
N ALA A 106 -9.84 0.55 -16.03
CA ALA A 106 -9.83 -0.90 -15.82
C ALA A 106 -10.48 -1.73 -16.95
N ASP A 107 -11.45 -1.17 -17.66
CA ASP A 107 -12.12 -1.84 -18.79
C ASP A 107 -11.26 -1.84 -20.06
N MET A 108 -10.34 -0.89 -20.19
CA MET A 108 -9.45 -0.73 -21.35
C MET A 108 -8.09 -1.39 -21.10
N HIS A 109 -7.58 -1.26 -19.88
CA HIS A 109 -6.23 -1.66 -19.51
C HIS A 109 -6.28 -2.66 -18.34
N GLN A 110 -5.91 -3.91 -18.63
CA GLN A 110 -5.91 -4.96 -17.62
C GLN A 110 -4.95 -4.66 -16.45
N HIS A 111 -3.84 -3.96 -16.71
CA HIS A 111 -2.89 -3.55 -15.66
C HIS A 111 -3.52 -2.58 -14.66
N CYS A 112 -4.28 -1.57 -15.13
CA CYS A 112 -5.05 -0.67 -14.27
C CYS A 112 -6.10 -1.43 -13.43
N ARG A 113 -6.79 -2.43 -13.98
CA ARG A 113 -7.74 -3.24 -13.20
C ARG A 113 -7.06 -3.97 -12.04
N ILE A 114 -5.91 -4.58 -12.31
CA ILE A 114 -5.12 -5.28 -11.28
C ILE A 114 -4.63 -4.28 -10.23
N CYS A 115 -4.11 -3.12 -10.66
CA CYS A 115 -3.63 -2.08 -9.76
C CYS A 115 -4.74 -1.55 -8.85
N ALA A 116 -5.93 -1.29 -9.39
CA ALA A 116 -7.09 -0.85 -8.62
C ALA A 116 -7.46 -1.85 -7.52
N ASP A 117 -7.53 -3.15 -7.85
CA ASP A 117 -7.85 -4.21 -6.88
C ASP A 117 -6.79 -4.31 -5.77
N VAL A 118 -5.51 -4.18 -6.11
CA VAL A 118 -4.40 -4.20 -5.14
C VAL A 118 -4.47 -2.97 -4.23
N CYS A 119 -4.66 -1.78 -4.80
CA CYS A 119 -4.78 -0.53 -4.05
C CYS A 119 -5.93 -0.58 -3.04
N ARG A 120 -7.09 -1.15 -3.41
CA ARG A 120 -8.21 -1.33 -2.48
C ARG A 120 -7.88 -2.26 -1.31
N ARG A 121 -7.22 -3.39 -1.59
CA ARG A 121 -6.77 -4.29 -0.52
C ARG A 121 -5.78 -3.61 0.43
N CYS A 122 -4.86 -2.80 -0.12
CA CYS A 122 -3.91 -2.03 0.68
C CYS A 122 -4.61 -0.95 1.53
N GLU A 123 -5.54 -0.20 0.94
CA GLU A 123 -6.36 0.78 1.67
C GLU A 123 -7.10 0.13 2.86
N GLU A 124 -7.79 -0.99 2.61
CA GLU A 124 -8.51 -1.73 3.65
C GLU A 124 -7.59 -2.25 4.76
N ALA A 125 -6.40 -2.74 4.40
CA ALA A 125 -5.42 -3.21 5.37
C ALA A 125 -4.88 -2.07 6.24
N CYS A 126 -4.57 -0.91 5.64
CA CYS A 126 -4.14 0.28 6.36
C CYS A 126 -5.21 0.77 7.33
N ARG A 127 -6.47 0.86 6.88
CA ARG A 127 -7.62 1.27 7.72
C ARG A 127 -7.85 0.29 8.87
N ARG A 128 -7.77 -1.02 8.61
CA ARG A 128 -7.90 -2.05 9.65
C ARG A 128 -6.82 -1.91 10.72
N LEU A 129 -5.58 -1.66 10.33
CA LEU A 129 -4.50 -1.46 11.30
C LEU A 129 -4.69 -0.18 12.11
N LEU A 130 -5.16 0.91 11.49
CA LEU A 130 -5.52 2.15 12.19
C LEU A 130 -6.59 1.93 13.27
N GLU A 131 -7.62 1.14 12.99
CA GLU A 131 -8.67 0.80 13.96
C GLU A 131 -8.12 0.09 15.21
N VAL A 132 -7.14 -0.81 15.02
CA VAL A 132 -6.49 -1.54 16.12
C VAL A 132 -5.54 -0.64 16.91
N LEU A 133 -4.96 0.38 16.28
CA LEU A 133 -4.02 1.30 16.91
C LEU A 133 -4.66 2.41 17.77
N GLY A 134 -6.00 2.50 17.83
CA GLY A 134 -6.75 3.47 18.66
C GLY A 134 -6.69 4.90 18.12
#